data_AF-A0AAN8YE24-F1
#
_entry.id   AF-A0AAN8YE24-F1
#
_cell.length_a   1.000
_cell.length_b   1.000
_cell.length_c   1.000
_cell.angle_alpha   90.00
_cell.angle_beta   90.00
_cell.angle_gamma   90.00
#
_symmetry.space_group_name_H-M   'P 1'
#
loop_
_entity.id
_entity.type
_entity.pdbx_description
1 polymer ?
#
loop_
_entity_poly.entity_id
_entity_poly.type
_entity_poly.pdbx_seq_one_letter_code
_entity_poly.pdbx_strand_id
1 'polypeptide(L)'
;MSTAVSQQISLFRFQVESRRLDEGTLRILESVLAWDDYKSLDGVVCILKQFMRHESLRIIEEIAGKAAEHKLLIVDFLIRVFALIGDTEVYSFDSIAFKLVHFTLI
;
A
#
# COMPACT_ATOMS: atom_id res chain seq x y z
N MET A 1 18.34 10.98 -6.39
CA MET A 1 16.88 11.14 -6.34
C MET A 1 16.52 12.58 -6.66
N SER A 2 15.59 12.80 -7.59
CA SER A 2 15.04 14.14 -7.84
C SER A 2 14.18 14.59 -6.65
N THR A 3 14.24 15.88 -6.29
CA THR A 3 13.42 16.48 -5.22
C THR A 3 11.91 16.28 -5.46
N ALA A 4 11.50 16.16 -6.72
CA ALA A 4 10.10 15.87 -7.06
C ALA A 4 9.67 14.47 -6.59
N VAL A 5 10.52 13.45 -6.77
CA VAL A 5 10.21 12.06 -6.39
C VAL A 5 10.18 11.91 -4.88
N SER A 6 11.10 12.54 -4.15
CA SER A 6 11.07 12.53 -2.67
C SER A 6 9.82 13.22 -2.12
N GLN A 7 9.37 14.31 -2.74
CA GLN A 7 8.09 14.95 -2.38
C GLN A 7 6.89 14.05 -2.64
N GLN A 8 6.83 13.37 -3.79
CA GLN A 8 5.75 12.42 -4.09
C GLN A 8 5.71 11.26 -3.09
N ILE A 9 6.87 10.70 -2.72
CA ILE A 9 6.95 9.65 -1.70
C ILE A 9 6.47 10.15 -0.33
N SER A 10 6.84 11.37 0.06
CA SER A 10 6.37 11.96 1.32
C SER A 10 4.87 12.22 1.31
N LEU A 11 4.32 12.69 0.19
CA LEU A 11 2.88 12.89 0.01
C LEU A 11 2.12 11.55 0.08
N PHE A 12 2.64 10.51 -0.57
CA PHE A 12 2.09 9.17 -0.50
C PHE A 12 2.02 8.67 0.95
N ARG A 13 3.13 8.76 1.70
CA ARG A 13 3.18 8.34 3.10
C ARG A 13 2.15 9.09 3.95
N PHE A 14 2.10 10.41 3.81
CA PHE A 14 1.15 11.24 4.53
C PHE A 14 -0.32 10.86 4.25
N GLN A 15 -0.65 10.55 2.99
CA GLN A 15 -2.01 10.13 2.61
C GLN A 15 -2.37 8.76 3.20
N VAL A 16 -1.43 7.79 3.19
CA VAL A 16 -1.63 6.46 3.79
C VAL A 16 -1.80 6.56 5.31
N GLU A 17 -0.95 7.34 5.99
CA GLU A 17 -1.06 7.61 7.43
C GLU A 17 -2.36 8.32 7.79
N SER A 18 -2.81 9.25 6.95
CA SER A 18 -4.10 9.95 7.12
C SER A 18 -5.32 9.10 6.72
N ARG A 19 -5.13 7.81 6.39
CA ARG A 19 -6.18 6.89 5.90
C ARG A 19 -6.92 7.39 4.66
N ARG A 20 -6.28 8.25 3.89
CA ARG A 20 -6.78 8.77 2.62
C ARG A 20 -6.36 7.81 1.51
N LEU A 21 -7.06 6.68 1.46
CA LEU A 21 -6.79 5.55 0.57
C LEU A 21 -7.67 5.67 -0.69
N ASP A 22 -7.31 6.61 -1.57
CA ASP A 22 -8.06 6.89 -2.80
C ASP A 22 -7.19 6.71 -4.06
N GLU A 23 -7.83 6.79 -5.22
CA GLU A 23 -7.17 6.63 -6.52
C GLU A 23 -6.06 7.68 -6.75
N GLY A 24 -6.16 8.86 -6.14
CA GLY A 24 -5.11 9.86 -6.15
C GLY A 24 -3.83 9.38 -5.44
N THR A 25 -3.98 8.67 -4.33
CA THR A 25 -2.87 8.04 -3.60
C THR A 25 -2.20 6.96 -4.44
N LEU A 26 -3.00 6.18 -5.18
CA LEU A 26 -2.49 5.18 -6.13
C LEU A 26 -1.67 5.82 -7.25
N ARG A 27 -2.19 6.91 -7.85
CA ARG A 27 -1.52 7.63 -8.94
C ARG A 27 -0.17 8.23 -8.52
N ILE A 28 -0.05 8.69 -7.28
CA ILE A 28 1.21 9.18 -6.74
C ILE A 28 2.25 8.05 -6.73
N LEU A 29 1.84 6.87 -6.27
CA LEU A 29 2.70 5.69 -6.27
C LEU A 29 3.09 5.25 -7.68
N GLU A 30 2.15 5.22 -8.63
CA GLU A 30 2.44 4.95 -10.04
C GLU A 30 3.46 5.94 -10.62
N SER A 31 3.32 7.23 -10.28
CA SER A 31 4.24 8.27 -10.75
C SER A 31 5.65 8.11 -10.17
N VAL A 32 5.76 7.63 -8.93
CA VAL A 32 7.04 7.28 -8.30
C VAL A 32 7.66 6.06 -8.97
N LEU A 33 6.86 5.06 -9.31
CA LEU A 33 7.30 3.81 -9.94
C LEU A 33 7.64 3.95 -11.42
N ALA A 34 6.98 4.88 -12.13
CA ALA A 34 7.26 5.23 -13.51
C ALA A 34 8.56 6.04 -13.68
N TRP A 35 9.27 6.34 -12.58
CA TRP A 35 10.51 7.09 -12.62
C TRP A 35 11.68 6.18 -13.08
N ASP A 36 12.32 6.58 -14.18
CA ASP A 36 13.24 5.77 -15.02
C ASP A 36 14.57 5.36 -14.34
N ASP A 37 14.87 5.88 -13.15
CA ASP A 37 16.14 5.59 -12.45
C ASP A 37 16.07 4.25 -11.71
N TYR A 38 16.29 3.16 -12.44
CA TYR A 38 16.20 1.78 -11.96
C TYR A 38 17.05 1.49 -10.71
N LYS A 39 18.21 2.14 -10.53
CA LYS A 39 19.13 1.88 -9.40
C LYS A 39 18.63 2.48 -8.09
N SER A 40 18.03 3.67 -8.14
CA SER A 40 17.45 4.27 -6.95
C SER A 40 16.00 3.86 -6.71
N LEU A 41 15.33 3.35 -7.75
CA LEU A 41 13.99 2.81 -7.65
C LEU A 41 13.93 1.54 -6.78
N ASP A 42 14.88 0.62 -6.91
CA ASP A 42 14.89 -0.63 -6.12
C ASP A 42 14.94 -0.36 -4.60
N GLY A 43 15.80 0.56 -4.16
CA GLY A 43 15.86 0.99 -2.76
C GLY A 43 14.59 1.68 -2.29
N VAL A 44 13.98 2.52 -3.14
CA VAL A 44 12.71 3.21 -2.85
C VAL A 44 11.57 2.20 -2.73
N VAL A 45 11.50 1.23 -3.65
CA VAL A 45 10.53 0.13 -3.66
C VAL A 45 10.67 -0.70 -2.38
N CYS A 46 11.89 -1.05 -1.98
CA CYS A 46 12.13 -1.81 -0.75
C CYS A 46 11.64 -1.06 0.51
N ILE A 47 11.89 0.26 0.59
CA ILE A 47 11.39 1.11 1.68
C ILE A 47 9.86 1.20 1.66
N LEU A 48 9.26 1.38 0.48
CA LEU A 48 7.80 1.42 0.32
C LEU A 48 7.15 0.08 0.69
N LYS A 49 7.76 -1.05 0.32
CA LYS A 49 7.33 -2.41 0.73
C LYS A 49 7.27 -2.53 2.25
N GLN A 50 8.37 -2.19 2.94
CA GLN A 50 8.41 -2.27 4.42
C GLN A 50 7.38 -1.34 5.06
N PHE A 51 7.26 -0.10 4.58
CA PHE A 51 6.27 0.86 5.06
C PHE A 51 4.84 0.33 4.89
N MET A 52 4.48 -0.15 3.69
CA MET A 52 3.14 -0.68 3.41
C MET A 52 2.85 -1.97 4.17
N ARG A 53 3.84 -2.86 4.38
CA ARG A 53 3.67 -4.04 5.23
C ARG A 53 3.33 -3.65 6.67
N HIS A 54 3.99 -2.63 7.23
CA HIS A 54 3.69 -2.16 8.57
C HIS A 54 2.34 -1.43 8.67
N GLU A 55 2.08 -0.49 7.75
CA GLU A 55 0.83 0.28 7.78
C GLU A 55 -0.40 -0.56 7.42
N SER A 56 -0.29 -1.54 6.51
CA SER A 56 -1.40 -2.44 6.19
C SER A 56 -1.88 -3.24 7.40
N LEU A 57 -0.99 -3.70 8.27
CA LEU A 57 -1.37 -4.39 9.51
C LEU A 57 -2.18 -3.48 10.42
N ARG A 58 -1.71 -2.23 10.62
CA ARG A 58 -2.43 -1.22 11.41
C ARG A 58 -3.78 -0.88 10.81
N ILE A 59 -3.84 -0.70 9.51
CA ILE A 59 -5.08 -0.42 8.78
C ILE A 59 -6.07 -1.58 8.95
N ILE A 60 -5.61 -2.84 8.85
CA ILE A 60 -6.45 -4.02 9.04
C ILE A 60 -7.01 -4.08 10.47
N GLU A 61 -6.17 -3.81 11.48
CA GLU A 61 -6.60 -3.74 12.88
C GLU A 61 -7.61 -2.60 13.12
N GLU A 62 -7.43 -1.44 12.50
CA GLU A 62 -8.36 -0.31 12.63
C GLU A 62 -9.71 -0.53 11.92
N ILE A 63 -9.72 -1.27 10.82
CA ILE A 63 -10.93 -1.52 10.03
C ILE A 63 -11.70 -2.75 10.50
N ALA A 64 -11.10 -3.55 11.39
CA ALA A 64 -11.72 -4.70 12.06
C ALA A 64 -13.15 -4.43 12.55
N GLY A 65 -13.37 -3.26 13.15
CA GLY A 65 -14.67 -2.84 13.68
C GLY A 65 -15.57 -2.08 12.70
N LYS A 66 -15.16 -1.88 11.44
CA LYS A 66 -15.92 -1.12 10.43
C LYS A 66 -16.87 -2.02 9.63
N ALA A 67 -17.81 -1.39 8.92
CA ALA A 67 -18.72 -2.08 8.02
C ALA A 67 -17.98 -2.85 6.91
N ALA A 68 -18.54 -3.97 6.46
CA ALA A 68 -17.93 -4.85 5.45
C ALA A 68 -17.62 -4.12 4.13
N GLU A 69 -18.49 -3.22 3.69
CA GLU A 69 -18.29 -2.34 2.53
C GLU A 69 -17.01 -1.48 2.63
N HIS A 70 -16.77 -0.89 3.81
CA HIS A 70 -15.56 -0.10 4.07
C HIS A 70 -14.31 -0.99 4.14
N LYS A 71 -14.43 -2.20 4.69
CA LYS A 71 -13.35 -3.18 4.70
C LYS A 71 -12.93 -3.55 3.27
N LEU A 72 -13.90 -3.84 2.41
CA LEU A 72 -13.64 -4.23 1.02
C LEU A 72 -12.93 -3.14 0.22
N LEU A 73 -13.35 -1.87 0.36
CA LEU A 73 -12.69 -0.74 -0.31
C LEU A 73 -11.22 -0.61 0.09
N ILE A 74 -10.93 -0.77 1.37
CA ILE A 74 -9.57 -0.63 1.91
C ILE A 74 -8.70 -1.80 1.48
N VAL A 75 -9.27 -3.02 1.47
CA VAL A 75 -8.60 -4.21 0.96
C VAL A 75 -8.27 -4.09 -0.52
N ASP A 76 -9.22 -3.65 -1.34
CA ASP A 76 -9.01 -3.45 -2.77
C ASP A 76 -7.87 -2.46 -3.03
N PHE A 77 -7.83 -1.35 -2.29
CA PHE A 77 -6.73 -0.39 -2.35
C PHE A 77 -5.38 -1.03 -1.99
N LEU A 78 -5.31 -1.77 -0.88
CA LEU A 78 -4.07 -2.41 -0.45
C LEU A 78 -3.55 -3.41 -1.50
N ILE A 79 -4.44 -4.23 -2.08
CA ILE A 79 -4.09 -5.20 -3.12
C ILE A 79 -3.48 -4.47 -4.33
N ARG A 80 -4.09 -3.38 -4.80
CA ARG A 80 -3.57 -2.59 -5.92
C ARG A 80 -2.19 -1.99 -5.62
N VAL A 81 -2.00 -1.46 -4.42
CA VAL A 81 -0.70 -0.92 -3.99
C VAL A 81 0.39 -1.99 -3.98
N PHE A 82 0.12 -3.16 -3.41
CA PHE A 82 1.09 -4.26 -3.40
C PHE A 82 1.39 -4.80 -4.80
N ALA A 83 0.39 -4.84 -5.68
CA ALA A 83 0.55 -5.22 -7.08
C ALA A 83 1.48 -4.23 -7.82
N LEU A 84 1.27 -2.92 -7.62
CA LEU A 84 2.10 -1.87 -8.22
C LEU A 84 3.55 -1.92 -7.74
N ILE A 85 3.77 -2.10 -6.43
CA ILE A 85 5.12 -2.16 -5.84
C ILE A 85 5.87 -3.44 -6.27
N GLY A 86 5.20 -4.40 -6.90
CA GLY A 86 5.80 -5.65 -7.34
C GLY A 86 6.35 -6.47 -6.17
N ASP A 87 5.65 -6.46 -5.03
CA ASP A 87 6.03 -7.30 -3.89
C ASP A 87 5.61 -8.75 -4.14
N THR A 88 6.51 -9.52 -4.77
CA THR A 88 6.26 -10.93 -5.07
C THR A 88 6.27 -11.85 -3.86
N GLU A 89 6.85 -11.42 -2.73
CA GLU A 89 6.74 -12.18 -1.48
C GLU A 89 5.36 -12.06 -0.85
N VAL A 90 4.64 -10.96 -1.11
CA VAL A 90 3.24 -10.78 -0.72
C VAL A 90 2.29 -11.55 -1.64
N TYR A 91 2.74 -12.02 -2.80
CA TYR A 91 1.97 -12.93 -3.66
C TYR A 91 1.81 -14.35 -3.10
N SER A 92 2.27 -14.64 -1.88
CA SER A 92 1.50 -15.59 -1.09
C SER A 92 0.19 -14.90 -0.70
N PHE A 93 -0.73 -14.83 -1.66
CA PHE A 93 -2.12 -14.37 -1.52
C PHE A 93 -2.76 -15.00 -0.26
N ASP A 94 -2.29 -16.18 0.12
CA ASP A 94 -2.56 -16.91 1.37
C ASP A 94 -2.18 -16.20 2.68
N SER A 95 -1.43 -15.10 2.72
CA SER A 95 -1.11 -14.45 4.01
C SER A 95 -1.97 -13.23 4.31
N ILE A 96 -2.19 -12.36 3.31
CA ILE A 96 -3.02 -11.17 3.48
C ILE A 96 -4.49 -11.51 3.22
N ALA A 97 -4.82 -12.27 2.16
CA ALA A 97 -6.20 -12.65 1.90
C ALA A 97 -6.72 -13.63 2.98
N PHE A 98 -5.88 -14.53 3.49
CA PHE A 98 -6.28 -15.45 4.57
C PHE A 98 -6.45 -14.74 5.91
N LYS A 99 -5.60 -13.74 6.23
CA LYS A 99 -5.85 -12.85 7.38
C LYS A 99 -7.14 -12.05 7.20
N LEU A 100 -7.45 -11.57 6.00
CA LEU A 100 -8.66 -10.77 5.72
C LEU A 100 -9.95 -11.61 5.68
N VAL A 101 -9.91 -12.81 5.10
CA VAL A 101 -11.04 -13.76 5.10
C VAL A 101 -11.31 -14.23 6.52
N HIS A 102 -10.26 -14.56 7.29
CA HIS A 102 -10.41 -14.91 8.70
C HIS A 102 -10.91 -13.73 9.56
N PHE A 103 -10.56 -12.48 9.23
CA PHE A 103 -11.07 -11.29 9.93
C PHE A 103 -12.50 -10.87 9.53
N THR A 104 -13.01 -11.36 8.40
CA THR A 104 -14.38 -11.06 7.93
C THR A 104 -15.39 -12.08 8.48
N LEU A 105 -14.92 -13.24 8.96
CA LEU A 105 -15.71 -14.35 9.50
C LEU A 105 -15.86 -14.36 11.03
N ILE A 106 -15.32 -13.36 11.72
CA ILE A 106 -15.50 -13.09 13.16
C ILE A 106 -16.23 -11.75 13.30
#